data_AF-A0A2N3WFS1-F1
#
_entry.id   AF-A0A2N3WFS1-F1
#
_cell.length_a   1.000
_cell.length_b   1.000
_cell.length_c   1.000
_cell.angle_alpha   90.00
_cell.angle_beta   90.00
_cell.angle_gamma   90.00
#
_symmetry.space_group_name_H-M   'P 1'
#
loop_
_entity.id
_entity.type
_entity.pdbx_description
1 polymer ?
#
loop_
_entity_poly.entity_id
_entity_poly.type
_entity_poly.pdbx_seq_one_letter_code
_entity_poly.pdbx_strand_id
1 'polypeptide(L)'
;MTTLERTAETVVTFRRDISLLHKDDQVLLGLADRAGYRLKGVGAPMLEALEQVRAGLHTEEELVAEHPNSPVAAVLAKVEPFLAAGFRLRGERVAVLERTGVTPLRPELPEIAGAWLRLGKFSLLRRRGGELVIESPIGKYRAVLLDAALAGAVAALAVARPVSELDAEWHPVLAALAGAGFLDLGTDGEFPADQDDVLRQWDVHDLYFHSRSRIGRTDEAFGGRFPYVGQIEPLPAVKPAPEGPAITLYRPEFDVVRSADPGLQEAIEARQSIRTYGEKPITAQQLGEFLYRTARVRGTYGPRPEARMPYEGSSRPYPCGGAGYELELYLTVRRCDGLEPGIYHYDAGEHVLRLVNADEAAREELLSVATLSTGGQAVPDVLVTMTSRFQRLSWKYQSIAYAVTLKHAGALYQTMYLVATAMGLAGCGLGSGDADASARAFKLDYLRESSVGEFILGSAPAELPAPVSGDGALDWRAGNDPGWQAEALAVRRR
;
A
#
# COMPACT_ATOMS: atom_id res chain seq x y z
N MET A 1 31.37 48.77 -0.66
CA MET A 1 29.90 48.74 -0.54
C MET A 1 29.51 47.32 -0.22
N THR A 2 28.80 47.18 0.89
CA THR A 2 28.53 46.00 1.70
C THR A 2 27.90 44.84 0.94
N THR A 3 28.54 43.68 1.03
CA THR A 3 27.98 42.34 0.83
C THR A 3 26.81 42.18 1.78
N LEU A 4 25.60 42.44 1.31
CA LEU A 4 24.38 42.00 1.98
C LEU A 4 24.41 40.47 2.01
N GLU A 5 24.58 39.92 3.20
CA GLU A 5 24.24 38.54 3.53
C GLU A 5 22.81 38.31 3.05
N ARG A 6 22.65 37.63 1.90
CA ARG A 6 21.35 37.21 1.38
C ARG A 6 20.92 35.98 2.18
N THR A 7 20.50 36.18 3.41
CA THR A 7 19.82 35.15 4.19
C THR A 7 18.42 34.95 3.60
N ALA A 8 18.05 33.72 3.30
CA ALA A 8 16.68 33.42 2.88
C ALA A 8 15.73 33.76 4.03
N GLU A 9 14.66 34.47 3.73
CA GLU A 9 13.66 34.81 4.73
C GLU A 9 12.57 33.74 4.73
N THR A 10 12.18 33.33 5.94
CA THR A 10 11.08 32.37 6.10
C THR A 10 9.76 33.12 6.14
N VAL A 11 8.98 32.98 5.07
CA VAL A 11 7.65 33.61 4.92
C VAL A 11 6.55 32.63 5.33
N VAL A 12 5.36 33.15 5.62
CA VAL A 12 4.20 32.33 6.00
C VAL A 12 3.22 32.28 4.84
N THR A 13 2.71 31.08 4.53
CA THR A 13 1.69 30.91 3.49
C THR A 13 0.66 29.86 3.87
N PHE A 14 -0.51 29.85 3.21
CA PHE A 14 -1.46 28.76 3.36
C PHE A 14 -0.98 27.51 2.62
N ARG A 15 -1.26 26.33 3.19
CA ARG A 15 -1.09 25.06 2.47
C ARG A 15 -1.92 25.07 1.20
N ARG A 16 -1.44 24.39 0.16
CA ARG A 16 -2.05 24.39 -1.18
C ARG A 16 -3.54 24.03 -1.19
N ASP A 17 -3.99 23.22 -0.25
CA ASP A 17 -5.35 22.70 -0.19
C ASP A 17 -6.32 23.59 0.62
N ILE A 18 -5.83 24.71 1.17
CA ILE A 18 -6.63 25.63 1.98
C ILE A 18 -7.15 26.78 1.12
N SER A 19 -8.48 26.91 1.10
CA SER A 19 -9.17 28.04 0.50
C SER A 19 -9.61 29.04 1.57
N LEU A 20 -9.63 30.31 1.17
CA LEU A 20 -10.21 31.42 1.92
C LEU A 20 -11.57 31.76 1.29
N LEU A 21 -12.65 31.46 2.01
CA LEU A 21 -13.99 31.82 1.59
C LEU A 21 -14.50 32.95 2.47
N HIS A 22 -14.78 34.09 1.85
CA HIS A 22 -15.27 35.29 2.51
C HIS A 22 -16.79 35.40 2.38
N LYS A 23 -17.48 35.61 3.50
CA LYS A 23 -18.90 35.96 3.54
C LYS A 23 -19.15 36.93 4.69
N ASP A 24 -19.60 38.14 4.38
CA ASP A 24 -19.90 39.20 5.35
C ASP A 24 -18.68 39.53 6.25
N ASP A 25 -18.78 39.36 7.57
CA ASP A 25 -17.71 39.58 8.55
C ASP A 25 -16.95 38.30 8.91
N GLN A 26 -17.10 37.24 8.10
CA GLN A 26 -16.58 35.90 8.38
C GLN A 26 -15.66 35.41 7.27
N VAL A 27 -14.55 34.81 7.68
CA VAL A 27 -13.66 34.06 6.78
C VAL A 27 -13.65 32.60 7.21
N LEU A 28 -13.96 31.73 6.27
CA LEU A 28 -13.83 30.29 6.43
C LEU A 28 -12.50 29.84 5.83
N LEU A 29 -11.64 29.30 6.68
CA LEU A 29 -10.38 28.64 6.30
C LEU A 29 -10.60 27.14 6.22
N GLY A 30 -10.48 26.56 5.02
CA GLY A 30 -10.59 25.12 4.87
C GLY A 30 -10.64 24.68 3.42
N LEU A 31 -10.76 23.37 3.23
CA LEU A 31 -11.11 22.78 1.94
C LEU A 31 -12.53 23.23 1.59
N ALA A 32 -12.77 23.61 0.35
CA ALA A 32 -14.05 24.17 -0.14
C ALA A 32 -15.28 23.28 0.17
N ASP A 33 -15.07 22.01 0.54
CA ASP A 33 -16.07 20.98 0.80
C ASP A 33 -15.97 20.27 2.19
N ARG A 34 -15.11 20.72 3.12
CA ARG A 34 -14.96 20.10 4.46
C ARG A 34 -15.19 21.06 5.62
N ALA A 35 -15.24 20.48 6.83
CA ALA A 35 -15.14 21.23 8.08
C ALA A 35 -13.88 22.11 8.06
N GLY A 36 -14.09 23.42 8.11
CA GLY A 36 -13.04 24.44 8.17
C GLY A 36 -13.04 25.18 9.50
N TYR A 37 -12.02 25.99 9.71
CA TYR A 37 -11.94 26.90 10.83
C TYR A 37 -12.59 28.24 10.47
N ARG A 38 -13.61 28.63 11.24
CA ARG A 38 -14.36 29.88 11.00
C ARG A 38 -13.80 31.01 11.85
N LEU A 39 -13.26 32.02 11.19
CA LEU A 39 -12.93 33.31 11.79
C LEU A 39 -14.17 34.21 11.72
N LYS A 40 -14.54 34.84 12.85
CA LYS A 40 -15.65 35.80 12.96
C LYS A 40 -15.09 37.17 13.30
N GLY A 41 -15.82 38.24 12.93
CA GLY A 41 -15.40 39.62 13.20
C GLY A 41 -14.14 40.01 12.43
N VAL A 42 -13.96 39.47 11.22
CA VAL A 42 -12.79 39.75 10.38
C VAL A 42 -12.97 41.12 9.73
N GLY A 43 -12.31 42.14 10.29
CA GLY A 43 -12.24 43.48 9.69
C GLY A 43 -11.30 43.54 8.48
N ALA A 44 -11.35 44.64 7.74
CA ALA A 44 -10.56 44.84 6.53
C ALA A 44 -9.03 44.61 6.71
N PRO A 45 -8.37 45.10 7.79
CA PRO A 45 -6.94 44.84 7.98
C PRO A 45 -6.59 43.36 8.17
N MET A 46 -7.44 42.59 8.86
CA MET A 46 -7.23 41.14 9.00
C MET A 46 -7.46 40.44 7.66
N LEU A 47 -8.45 40.85 6.87
CA LEU A 47 -8.67 40.28 5.54
C LEU A 47 -7.46 40.52 4.63
N GLU A 48 -6.89 41.73 4.64
CA GLU A 48 -5.67 42.07 3.91
C GLU A 48 -4.47 41.22 4.36
N ALA A 49 -4.27 41.06 5.67
CA ALA A 49 -3.22 40.18 6.20
C ALA A 49 -3.39 38.72 5.75
N LEU A 50 -4.62 38.17 5.76
CA LEU A 50 -4.89 36.82 5.26
C LEU A 50 -4.62 36.70 3.76
N GLU A 51 -4.91 37.75 2.99
CA GLU A 51 -4.59 37.81 1.56
C GLU A 51 -3.07 37.86 1.30
N GLN A 52 -2.31 38.58 2.13
CA GLN A 52 -0.84 38.59 2.10
C GLN A 52 -0.24 37.22 2.46
N VAL A 53 -0.84 36.49 3.41
CA VAL A 53 -0.47 35.09 3.72
C VAL A 53 -0.77 34.19 2.50
N ARG A 54 -1.91 34.38 1.82
CA ARG A 54 -2.21 33.65 0.58
C ARG A 54 -1.18 33.94 -0.51
N ALA A 55 -0.76 35.20 -0.66
CA ALA A 55 0.32 35.59 -1.56
C ALA A 55 1.66 34.96 -1.17
N GLY A 56 1.86 34.65 0.12
CA GLY A 56 2.99 33.87 0.62
C GLY A 56 4.33 34.55 0.40
N LEU A 57 4.33 35.88 0.51
CA LEU A 57 5.52 36.71 0.31
C LEU A 57 5.97 37.41 1.59
N HIS A 58 5.20 37.43 2.68
CA HIS A 58 5.55 38.18 3.89
C HIS A 58 5.98 37.26 5.04
N THR A 59 6.93 37.71 5.84
CA THR A 59 7.25 37.09 7.14
C THR A 59 6.13 37.38 8.14
N GLU A 60 6.06 36.60 9.22
CA GLU A 60 5.10 36.87 10.30
C GLU A 60 5.36 38.25 10.94
N GLU A 61 6.63 38.65 11.07
CA GLU A 61 7.04 39.94 11.61
C GLU A 61 6.60 41.10 10.70
N GLU A 62 6.77 40.96 9.38
CA GLU A 62 6.28 41.93 8.39
C GLU A 62 4.76 42.08 8.47
N LEU A 63 4.02 40.97 8.52
CA LEU A 63 2.55 41.00 8.61
C LEU A 63 2.07 41.67 9.90
N VAL A 64 2.73 41.42 11.03
CA VAL A 64 2.39 42.06 12.31
C VAL A 64 2.71 43.56 12.29
N ALA A 65 3.84 43.94 11.68
CA ALA A 65 4.27 45.33 11.57
C ALA A 65 3.36 46.15 10.64
N GLU A 66 2.88 45.57 9.53
CA GLU A 66 1.97 46.22 8.59
C GLU A 66 0.55 46.37 9.15
N HIS A 67 0.13 45.49 10.06
CA HIS A 67 -1.22 45.45 10.64
C HIS A 67 -1.23 45.56 12.18
N PRO A 68 -0.67 46.63 12.78
CA PRO A 68 -0.40 46.70 14.23
C PRO A 68 -1.65 46.70 15.11
N ASN A 69 -2.81 47.08 14.55
CA ASN A 69 -4.09 47.11 15.25
C ASN A 69 -4.95 45.86 15.00
N SER A 70 -4.40 44.86 14.31
CA SER A 70 -5.07 43.61 13.95
C SER A 70 -4.42 42.44 14.70
N PRO A 71 -5.18 41.44 15.18
CA PRO A 71 -4.63 40.33 15.97
C PRO A 71 -3.93 39.26 15.10
N VAL A 72 -3.07 39.66 14.16
CA VAL A 72 -2.47 38.79 13.13
C VAL A 72 -1.73 37.59 13.75
N ALA A 73 -0.77 37.83 14.65
CA ALA A 73 0.01 36.76 15.29
C ALA A 73 -0.88 35.74 16.02
N ALA A 74 -1.87 36.22 16.77
CA ALA A 74 -2.81 35.36 17.49
C ALA A 74 -3.67 34.53 16.54
N VAL A 75 -4.07 35.09 15.40
CA VAL A 75 -4.81 34.35 14.36
C VAL A 75 -3.90 33.31 13.71
N LEU A 76 -2.69 33.67 13.28
CA LEU A 76 -1.74 32.74 12.66
C LEU A 76 -1.39 31.56 13.57
N ALA A 77 -1.15 31.80 14.86
CA ALA A 77 -0.94 30.74 15.84
C ALA A 77 -2.15 29.80 15.96
N LYS A 78 -3.37 30.34 15.88
CA LYS A 78 -4.60 29.55 15.97
C LYS A 78 -4.90 28.74 14.71
N VAL A 79 -4.51 29.27 13.56
CA VAL A 79 -4.69 28.61 12.25
C VAL A 79 -3.43 27.91 11.78
N GLU A 80 -2.45 27.71 12.67
CA GLU A 80 -1.17 27.10 12.34
C GLU A 80 -1.33 25.84 11.48
N PRO A 81 -2.21 24.85 11.78
CA PRO A 81 -2.41 23.63 10.98
C PRO A 81 -2.71 23.84 9.49
N PHE A 82 -3.20 25.03 9.12
CA PHE A 82 -3.53 25.44 7.76
C PHE A 82 -2.36 26.14 7.03
N LEU A 83 -1.28 26.44 7.75
CA LEU A 83 -0.11 27.15 7.25
C LEU A 83 0.99 26.20 6.78
N ALA A 84 1.84 26.73 5.90
CA ALA A 84 3.10 26.18 5.41
C ALA A 84 4.21 27.25 5.53
N ALA A 85 5.46 26.80 5.58
CA ALA A 85 6.61 27.69 5.62
C ALA A 85 7.15 27.92 4.20
N GLY A 86 7.17 29.15 3.72
CA GLY A 86 7.79 29.50 2.44
C GLY A 86 9.22 29.99 2.62
N PHE A 87 10.05 29.83 1.59
CA PHE A 87 11.39 30.40 1.53
C PHE A 87 11.43 31.46 0.44
N ARG A 88 11.73 32.70 0.84
CA ARG A 88 11.86 33.85 -0.05
C ARG A 88 13.32 34.15 -0.32
N LEU A 89 13.71 34.18 -1.58
CA LEU A 89 15.02 34.61 -2.08
C LEU A 89 14.82 35.52 -3.27
N ARG A 90 15.58 36.62 -3.32
CA ARG A 90 15.51 37.61 -4.43
C ARG A 90 14.09 38.17 -4.65
N GLY A 91 13.30 38.28 -3.57
CA GLY A 91 11.91 38.74 -3.60
C GLY A 91 10.91 37.70 -4.10
N GLU A 92 11.35 36.51 -4.50
CA GLU A 92 10.51 35.44 -5.01
C GLU A 92 10.50 34.23 -4.07
N ARG A 93 9.42 33.46 -4.14
CA ARG A 93 9.30 32.23 -3.36
C ARG A 93 9.97 31.08 -4.11
N VAL A 94 11.02 30.52 -3.54
CA VAL A 94 11.81 29.46 -4.18
C VAL A 94 11.39 28.06 -3.73
N ALA A 95 10.83 27.93 -2.53
CA ALA A 95 10.30 26.68 -2.01
C ALA A 95 9.19 26.90 -0.98
N VAL A 96 8.38 25.87 -0.76
CA VAL A 96 7.37 25.81 0.32
C VAL A 96 7.47 24.48 1.03
N LEU A 97 7.59 24.49 2.35
CA LEU A 97 7.57 23.31 3.20
C LEU A 97 6.19 23.16 3.83
N GLU A 98 5.49 22.11 3.42
CA GLU A 98 4.17 21.74 3.91
C GLU A 98 4.28 20.57 4.90
N ARG A 99 3.46 20.59 5.95
CA ARG A 99 3.39 19.45 6.88
C ARG A 99 2.52 18.34 6.32
N THR A 100 3.00 17.10 6.46
CA THR A 100 2.27 15.89 6.11
C THR A 100 1.82 15.10 7.35
N GLY A 101 2.10 15.59 8.55
CA GLY A 101 1.72 14.95 9.81
C GLY A 101 1.66 15.94 10.96
N VAL A 102 1.44 15.43 12.18
CA VAL A 102 1.47 16.27 13.39
C VAL A 102 2.93 16.57 13.76
N THR A 103 3.33 17.81 13.48
CA THR A 103 4.68 18.37 13.66
C THR A 103 4.61 19.91 13.70
N PRO A 104 5.60 20.64 14.25
CA PRO A 104 5.66 22.10 14.16
C PRO A 104 5.67 22.59 12.71
N LEU A 105 5.22 23.84 12.47
CA LEU A 105 5.22 24.44 11.12
C LEU A 105 6.60 24.43 10.45
N ARG A 106 7.66 24.65 11.23
CA ARG A 106 9.05 24.71 10.77
C ARG A 106 9.86 23.59 11.44
N PRO A 107 10.73 22.87 10.71
CA PRO A 107 11.65 21.93 11.32
C PRO A 107 12.74 22.67 12.09
N GLU A 108 13.43 21.95 12.97
CA GLU A 108 14.70 22.43 13.51
C GLU A 108 15.72 22.53 12.36
N LEU A 109 16.48 23.63 12.34
CA LEU A 109 17.48 23.86 11.30
C LEU A 109 18.85 23.39 11.81
N PRO A 110 19.41 22.31 11.26
CA PRO A 110 20.75 21.88 11.63
C PRO A 110 21.80 22.87 11.12
N GLU A 111 22.94 22.94 11.81
CA GLU A 111 24.13 23.60 11.29
C GLU A 111 24.67 22.79 10.11
N ILE A 112 24.80 23.42 8.95
CA ILE A 112 25.30 22.78 7.73
C ILE A 112 26.67 23.31 7.30
N ALA A 113 27.17 24.39 7.90
CA ALA A 113 28.48 24.91 7.55
C ALA A 113 29.57 23.86 7.83
N GLY A 114 30.42 23.60 6.83
CA GLY A 114 31.48 22.59 6.91
C GLY A 114 31.00 21.14 6.78
N ALA A 115 29.69 20.89 6.71
CA ALA A 115 29.15 19.55 6.49
C ALA A 115 29.24 19.12 5.02
N TRP A 116 29.08 17.82 4.79
CA TRP A 116 28.72 17.25 3.50
C TRP A 116 27.21 17.02 3.45
N LEU A 117 26.61 17.25 2.28
CA LEU A 117 25.20 16.98 2.03
C LEU A 117 25.04 15.95 0.91
N ARG A 118 24.00 15.13 1.04
CA ARG A 118 23.45 14.30 -0.03
C ARG A 118 21.93 14.17 0.12
N LEU A 119 21.24 13.69 -0.91
CA LEU A 119 19.87 13.24 -0.80
C LEU A 119 19.79 12.05 0.17
N GLY A 120 18.87 12.10 1.12
CA GLY A 120 18.61 10.98 2.01
C GLY A 120 18.11 9.75 1.22
N LYS A 121 18.49 8.54 1.67
CA LYS A 121 18.13 7.26 1.02
C LYS A 121 16.65 7.15 0.63
N PHE A 122 15.77 7.71 1.44
CA PHE A 122 14.31 7.60 1.27
C PHE A 122 13.65 8.82 0.62
N SER A 123 14.44 9.80 0.20
CA SER A 123 13.94 11.02 -0.43
C SER A 123 13.55 10.77 -1.87
N LEU A 124 12.33 11.17 -2.22
CA LEU A 124 11.74 10.97 -3.54
C LEU A 124 11.32 12.32 -4.12
N LEU A 125 11.93 12.68 -5.25
CA LEU A 125 11.47 13.77 -6.10
C LEU A 125 10.37 13.24 -7.03
N ARG A 126 9.20 13.89 -7.02
CA ARG A 126 8.10 13.51 -7.90
C ARG A 126 7.24 14.70 -8.29
N ARG A 127 6.45 14.51 -9.34
CA ARG A 127 5.41 15.47 -9.73
C ARG A 127 4.20 15.38 -8.78
N ARG A 128 3.64 16.53 -8.42
CA ARG A 128 2.34 16.67 -7.72
C ARG A 128 1.52 17.78 -8.37
N GLY A 129 0.57 17.41 -9.22
CA GLY A 129 -0.14 18.38 -10.06
C GLY A 129 0.83 19.04 -11.05
N GLY A 130 1.00 20.36 -11.01
CA GLY A 130 1.96 21.09 -11.84
C GLY A 130 3.34 21.31 -11.21
N GLU A 131 3.57 20.81 -9.99
CA GLU A 131 4.74 21.16 -9.18
C GLU A 131 5.69 19.97 -8.98
N LEU A 132 6.98 20.26 -8.79
CA LEU A 132 7.98 19.30 -8.33
C LEU A 132 8.02 19.32 -6.80
N VAL A 133 7.90 18.15 -6.18
CA VAL A 133 7.98 18.00 -4.73
C VAL A 133 9.05 17.00 -4.34
N ILE A 134 9.67 17.23 -3.18
CA ILE A 134 10.48 16.24 -2.47
C ILE A 134 9.72 15.76 -1.23
N GLU A 135 9.66 14.45 -1.06
CA GLU A 135 9.04 13.79 0.09
C GLU A 135 9.97 12.72 0.64
N SER A 136 9.83 12.42 1.93
CA SER A 136 10.52 11.32 2.57
C SER A 136 9.57 10.62 3.53
N PRO A 137 9.53 9.26 3.57
CA PRO A 137 8.69 8.51 4.49
C PRO A 137 9.18 8.59 5.95
N ILE A 138 10.44 8.98 6.19
CA ILE A 138 10.98 9.25 7.53
C ILE A 138 10.72 10.70 7.98
N GLY A 139 10.38 11.60 7.07
CA GLY A 139 9.94 12.96 7.36
C GLY A 139 8.44 13.06 7.69
N LYS A 140 8.02 14.22 8.18
CA LYS A 140 6.62 14.65 8.35
C LYS A 140 6.32 15.92 7.56
N TYR A 141 7.11 16.16 6.53
CA TYR A 141 7.00 17.30 5.66
C TYR A 141 7.01 16.86 4.19
N ARG A 142 6.63 17.79 3.33
CA ARG A 142 6.79 17.77 1.89
C ARG A 142 7.28 19.15 1.47
N ALA A 143 8.37 19.21 0.71
CA ALA A 143 8.82 20.48 0.14
C ALA A 143 8.40 20.57 -1.33
N VAL A 144 7.75 21.67 -1.69
CA VAL A 144 7.46 22.08 -3.05
C VAL A 144 8.63 22.94 -3.54
N LEU A 145 9.27 22.53 -4.62
CA LEU A 145 10.40 23.24 -5.21
C LEU A 145 9.87 24.11 -6.36
N LEU A 146 9.87 25.43 -6.16
CA LEU A 146 9.29 26.40 -7.09
C LEU A 146 10.34 26.96 -8.06
N ASP A 147 11.59 27.07 -7.60
CA ASP A 147 12.72 27.54 -8.40
C ASP A 147 13.45 26.36 -9.07
N ALA A 148 13.69 26.46 -10.38
CA ALA A 148 14.32 25.40 -11.17
C ALA A 148 15.82 25.22 -10.84
N ALA A 149 16.54 26.30 -10.49
CA ALA A 149 17.93 26.23 -10.09
C ALA A 149 18.07 25.57 -8.71
N LEU A 150 17.19 25.88 -7.76
CA LEU A 150 17.10 25.17 -6.49
C LEU A 150 16.79 23.68 -6.71
N ALA A 151 15.81 23.37 -7.56
CA ALA A 151 15.49 21.98 -7.89
C ALA A 151 16.69 21.23 -8.50
N GLY A 152 17.44 21.89 -9.37
CA GLY A 152 18.70 21.38 -9.93
C GLY A 152 19.77 21.15 -8.85
N ALA A 153 19.92 22.08 -7.91
CA ALA A 153 20.85 21.96 -6.78
C ALA A 153 20.49 20.78 -5.87
N VAL A 154 19.21 20.61 -5.53
CA VAL A 154 18.72 19.46 -4.74
C VAL A 154 18.92 18.15 -5.48
N ALA A 155 18.63 18.10 -6.79
CA ALA A 155 18.86 16.90 -7.60
C ALA A 155 20.36 16.54 -7.70
N ALA A 156 21.24 17.53 -7.76
CA ALA A 156 22.69 17.34 -7.80
C ALA A 156 23.24 16.69 -6.51
N LEU A 157 22.53 16.80 -5.39
CA LEU A 157 22.85 16.11 -4.13
C LEU A 157 22.58 14.60 -4.16
N ALA A 158 22.12 14.04 -5.29
CA ALA A 158 22.23 12.59 -5.52
C ALA A 158 23.68 12.09 -5.39
N VAL A 159 24.66 12.98 -5.59
CA VAL A 159 26.07 12.75 -5.28
C VAL A 159 26.45 13.64 -4.09
N ALA A 160 27.00 13.00 -3.05
CA ALA A 160 27.49 13.67 -1.85
C ALA A 160 28.54 14.74 -2.20
N ARG A 161 28.44 15.90 -1.55
CA ARG A 161 29.39 17.02 -1.73
C ARG A 161 29.45 17.92 -0.50
N PRO A 162 30.58 18.59 -0.26
CA PRO A 162 30.68 19.56 0.83
C PRO A 162 29.79 20.78 0.56
N VAL A 163 29.23 21.36 1.61
CA VAL A 163 28.37 22.56 1.54
C VAL A 163 29.11 23.76 0.95
N SER A 164 30.43 23.82 1.08
CA SER A 164 31.29 24.86 0.48
C SER A 164 31.29 24.86 -1.05
N GLU A 165 30.89 23.75 -1.70
CA GLU A 165 30.74 23.67 -3.16
C GLU A 165 29.32 24.01 -3.64
N LEU A 166 28.40 24.24 -2.71
CA LEU A 166 27.03 24.67 -3.01
C LEU A 166 26.93 26.18 -2.93
N ASP A 167 26.09 26.78 -3.79
CA ASP A 167 25.83 28.20 -3.74
C ASP A 167 25.27 28.59 -2.36
N ALA A 168 25.92 29.56 -1.72
CA ALA A 168 25.56 30.06 -0.40
C ALA A 168 24.13 30.61 -0.35
N GLU A 169 23.56 31.07 -1.48
CA GLU A 169 22.17 31.52 -1.52
C GLU A 169 21.18 30.40 -1.15
N TRP A 170 21.52 29.13 -1.41
CA TRP A 170 20.67 27.99 -1.11
C TRP A 170 20.82 27.43 0.30
N HIS A 171 21.90 27.78 1.02
CA HIS A 171 22.22 27.21 2.33
C HIS A 171 21.04 27.23 3.32
N PRO A 172 20.27 28.32 3.48
CA PRO A 172 19.13 28.33 4.39
C PRO A 172 18.02 27.34 4.00
N VAL A 173 17.76 27.21 2.69
CA VAL A 173 16.76 26.27 2.17
C VAL A 173 17.25 24.84 2.32
N LEU A 174 18.52 24.57 2.04
CA LEU A 174 19.16 23.26 2.22
C LEU A 174 19.16 22.83 3.69
N ALA A 175 19.44 23.74 4.63
CA ALA A 175 19.33 23.48 6.07
C ALA A 175 17.90 23.07 6.44
N ALA A 176 16.89 23.77 5.93
CA ALA A 176 15.49 23.41 6.16
C ALA A 176 15.11 22.06 5.55
N LEU A 177 15.61 21.73 4.35
CA LEU A 177 15.39 20.42 3.73
C LEU A 177 16.08 19.30 4.52
N ALA A 178 17.26 19.55 5.07
CA ALA A 178 17.96 18.61 5.95
C ALA A 178 17.20 18.40 7.26
N GLY A 179 16.78 19.49 7.92
CA GLY A 179 15.95 19.44 9.13
C GLY A 179 14.58 18.76 8.93
N ALA A 180 14.04 18.82 7.71
CA ALA A 180 12.81 18.13 7.33
C ALA A 180 13.00 16.62 7.03
N GLY A 181 14.25 16.13 7.02
CA GLY A 181 14.60 14.73 6.77
C GLY A 181 14.67 14.36 5.28
N PHE A 182 14.98 15.33 4.41
CA PHE A 182 15.18 15.09 2.97
C PHE A 182 16.65 14.96 2.57
N LEU A 183 17.56 15.54 3.34
CA LEU A 183 19.00 15.50 3.10
C LEU A 183 19.71 14.87 4.30
N ASP A 184 20.72 14.06 4.04
CA ASP A 184 21.62 13.57 5.09
C ASP A 184 22.78 14.54 5.27
N LEU A 185 23.21 14.75 6.51
CA LEU A 185 24.46 15.45 6.84
C LEU A 185 25.56 14.42 7.10
N GLY A 186 26.75 14.71 6.60
CA GLY A 186 27.93 13.89 6.79
C GLY A 186 29.20 14.71 6.98
N THR A 187 30.31 14.01 7.20
CA THR A 187 31.66 14.59 7.33
C THR A 187 32.59 13.83 6.40
N ASP A 188 33.33 14.54 5.55
CA ASP A 188 34.28 13.94 4.61
C ASP A 188 33.72 12.78 3.76
N GLY A 189 32.44 12.87 3.40
CA GLY A 189 31.73 11.87 2.61
C GLY A 189 31.17 10.68 3.40
N GLU A 190 31.38 10.63 4.71
CA GLU A 190 30.78 9.63 5.61
C GLU A 190 29.48 10.14 6.21
N PHE A 191 28.43 9.32 6.20
CA PHE A 191 27.08 9.69 6.65
C PHE A 191 26.60 8.76 7.77
N PRO A 192 26.16 9.29 8.93
CA PRO A 192 25.62 8.47 10.02
C PRO A 192 24.47 7.54 9.59
N ALA A 193 23.65 7.98 8.61
CA ALA A 193 22.56 7.20 8.06
C ALA A 193 23.00 5.87 7.42
N ASP A 194 24.24 5.77 6.93
CA ASP A 194 24.80 4.53 6.36
C ASP A 194 25.26 3.52 7.40
N GLN A 195 25.42 3.96 8.65
CA GLN A 195 25.82 3.12 9.78
C GLN A 195 24.62 2.76 10.68
N ASP A 196 23.46 3.36 10.44
CA ASP A 196 22.24 3.07 11.19
C ASP A 196 21.59 1.77 10.69
N ASP A 197 21.65 0.73 11.53
CA ASP A 197 21.10 -0.59 11.19
C ASP A 197 19.60 -0.56 10.86
N VAL A 198 18.83 0.33 11.47
CA VAL A 198 17.38 0.47 11.23
C VAL A 198 17.14 1.11 9.85
N LEU A 199 17.88 2.14 9.46
CA LEU A 199 17.74 2.75 8.14
C LEU A 199 18.27 1.82 7.02
N ARG A 200 19.29 1.02 7.31
CA ARG A 200 19.87 0.07 6.35
C ARG A 200 18.92 -1.06 5.99
N GLN A 201 18.20 -1.64 6.97
CA GLN A 201 17.28 -2.76 6.73
C GLN A 201 16.06 -2.42 5.86
N TRP A 202 15.65 -1.16 5.79
CA TRP A 202 14.47 -0.76 5.03
C TRP A 202 14.77 -0.58 3.55
N ASP A 203 13.98 -1.22 2.69
CA ASP A 203 13.88 -0.85 1.28
C ASP A 203 13.02 0.41 1.09
N VAL A 204 13.36 1.20 0.08
CA VAL A 204 12.72 2.51 -0.16
C VAL A 204 11.22 2.37 -0.42
N HIS A 205 10.83 1.41 -1.27
CA HIS A 205 9.44 1.20 -1.66
C HIS A 205 8.59 0.67 -0.49
N ASP A 206 9.15 -0.18 0.36
CA ASP A 206 8.46 -0.73 1.53
C ASP A 206 8.16 0.35 2.57
N LEU A 207 9.17 1.15 2.93
CA LEU A 207 8.98 2.21 3.90
C LEU A 207 8.07 3.32 3.35
N TYR A 208 8.19 3.63 2.06
CA TYR A 208 7.27 4.57 1.41
C TYR A 208 5.83 4.05 1.44
N PHE A 209 5.60 2.80 1.02
CA PHE A 209 4.28 2.18 1.06
C PHE A 209 3.70 2.13 2.48
N HIS A 210 4.49 1.76 3.48
CA HIS A 210 4.09 1.80 4.88
C HIS A 210 3.64 3.19 5.31
N SER A 211 4.48 4.21 5.07
CA SER A 211 4.20 5.59 5.50
C SER A 211 2.97 6.20 4.81
N ARG A 212 2.66 5.78 3.58
CA ARG A 212 1.55 6.31 2.77
C ARG A 212 0.26 5.52 2.92
N SER A 213 0.31 4.28 3.39
CA SER A 213 -0.86 3.43 3.65
C SER A 213 -1.33 3.45 5.12
N ARG A 214 -0.70 4.27 5.97
CA ARG A 214 -1.04 4.47 7.39
C ARG A 214 -1.19 5.96 7.71
N ILE A 215 -2.12 6.28 8.61
CA ILE A 215 -2.29 7.66 9.10
C ILE A 215 -1.09 8.08 9.97
N GLY A 216 -0.79 9.38 9.98
CA GLY A 216 0.19 10.00 10.90
C GLY A 216 1.35 10.72 10.22
N ARG A 217 1.82 10.23 9.06
CA ARG A 217 2.91 10.84 8.26
C ARG A 217 2.47 11.30 6.86
N THR A 218 1.19 11.13 6.57
CA THR A 218 0.55 11.56 5.32
C THR A 218 -0.64 12.48 5.61
N ASP A 219 -0.77 13.52 4.80
CA ASP A 219 -1.92 14.43 4.76
C ASP A 219 -2.87 14.14 3.60
N GLU A 220 -2.62 13.05 2.86
CA GLU A 220 -3.50 12.58 1.79
C GLU A 220 -4.85 12.10 2.33
N ALA A 221 -5.86 12.14 1.46
CA ALA A 221 -7.14 11.54 1.75
C ALA A 221 -7.00 10.03 2.01
N PHE A 222 -7.72 9.53 3.03
CA PHE A 222 -7.50 8.19 3.57
C PHE A 222 -8.82 7.43 3.75
N GLY A 223 -8.85 6.16 3.37
CA GLY A 223 -10.01 5.29 3.61
C GLY A 223 -11.07 5.35 2.51
N GLY A 224 -12.30 4.96 2.85
CA GLY A 224 -13.43 4.87 1.93
C GLY A 224 -13.97 6.25 1.55
N ARG A 225 -13.29 6.91 0.62
CA ARG A 225 -13.54 8.30 0.20
C ARG A 225 -14.37 8.42 -1.06
N PHE A 226 -14.56 7.33 -1.80
CA PHE A 226 -15.35 7.30 -3.04
C PHE A 226 -14.92 8.35 -4.07
N PRO A 227 -13.61 8.50 -4.35
CA PRO A 227 -13.09 9.61 -5.16
C PRO A 227 -13.60 9.65 -6.61
N TYR A 228 -14.10 8.53 -7.14
CA TYR A 228 -14.51 8.40 -8.54
C TYR A 228 -16.01 8.20 -8.75
N VAL A 229 -16.85 8.33 -7.70
CA VAL A 229 -18.31 8.29 -7.85
C VAL A 229 -18.77 9.38 -8.82
N GLY A 230 -19.58 9.02 -9.80
CA GLY A 230 -20.06 9.93 -10.85
C GLY A 230 -19.02 10.27 -11.93
N GLN A 231 -17.81 9.69 -11.87
CA GLN A 231 -16.75 9.89 -12.85
C GLN A 231 -16.36 8.59 -13.57
N ILE A 232 -16.29 7.48 -12.82
CA ILE A 232 -15.99 6.14 -13.33
C ILE A 232 -17.06 5.20 -12.82
N GLU A 233 -17.63 4.36 -13.69
CA GLU A 233 -18.59 3.33 -13.28
C GLU A 233 -17.87 2.21 -12.50
N PRO A 234 -18.41 1.74 -11.36
CA PRO A 234 -17.80 0.66 -10.60
C PRO A 234 -17.93 -0.68 -11.35
N LEU A 235 -16.88 -1.52 -11.28
CA LEU A 235 -16.96 -2.89 -11.81
C LEU A 235 -18.05 -3.73 -11.11
N PRO A 236 -18.65 -4.72 -11.81
CA PRO A 236 -19.68 -5.61 -11.26
C PRO A 236 -19.12 -6.62 -10.25
N ALA A 237 -19.95 -7.02 -9.29
CA ALA A 237 -19.55 -7.84 -8.12
C ALA A 237 -18.79 -9.11 -8.50
N VAL A 238 -19.29 -9.80 -9.51
CA VAL A 238 -18.67 -10.97 -10.13
C VAL A 238 -18.01 -10.51 -11.43
N LYS A 239 -16.78 -10.96 -11.68
CA LYS A 239 -16.10 -10.67 -12.93
C LYS A 239 -16.90 -11.28 -14.10
N PRO A 240 -17.15 -10.54 -15.19
CA PRO A 240 -17.70 -11.12 -16.40
C PRO A 240 -16.79 -12.25 -16.89
N ALA A 241 -17.39 -13.43 -17.14
CA ALA A 241 -16.67 -14.61 -17.57
C ALA A 241 -15.80 -14.34 -18.80
N PRO A 242 -14.51 -14.74 -18.81
CA PRO A 242 -13.71 -14.74 -20.03
C PRO A 242 -14.31 -15.73 -21.05
N GLU A 243 -14.04 -15.48 -22.33
CA GLU A 243 -14.35 -16.43 -23.39
C GLU A 243 -13.53 -17.71 -23.22
N GLY A 244 -14.15 -18.87 -23.47
CA GLY A 244 -13.48 -20.17 -23.43
C GLY A 244 -14.39 -21.32 -22.99
N PRO A 245 -13.97 -22.58 -23.25
CA PRO A 245 -14.66 -23.76 -22.75
C PRO A 245 -14.81 -23.72 -21.22
N ALA A 246 -16.02 -24.01 -20.73
CA ALA A 246 -16.33 -24.10 -19.31
C ALA A 246 -16.40 -25.56 -18.85
N ILE A 247 -15.81 -25.84 -17.70
CA ILE A 247 -15.78 -27.15 -17.03
C ILE A 247 -16.52 -27.01 -15.71
N THR A 248 -17.64 -27.72 -15.56
CA THR A 248 -18.42 -27.72 -14.33
C THR A 248 -17.64 -28.39 -13.19
N LEU A 249 -17.56 -27.70 -12.05
CA LEU A 249 -16.92 -28.24 -10.86
C LEU A 249 -17.92 -28.92 -9.93
N TYR A 250 -17.42 -29.91 -9.19
CA TYR A 250 -18.18 -30.59 -8.14
C TYR A 250 -18.56 -29.62 -7.01
N ARG A 251 -19.84 -29.63 -6.64
CA ARG A 251 -20.37 -28.87 -5.49
C ARG A 251 -20.57 -29.84 -4.33
N PRO A 252 -19.92 -29.62 -3.18
CA PRO A 252 -20.08 -30.49 -2.02
C PRO A 252 -21.40 -30.21 -1.30
N GLU A 253 -21.99 -31.28 -0.75
CA GLU A 253 -23.19 -31.19 0.09
C GLU A 253 -22.84 -30.77 1.52
N PHE A 254 -23.61 -29.82 2.08
CA PHE A 254 -23.30 -29.20 3.37
C PHE A 254 -23.18 -30.20 4.51
N ASP A 255 -24.15 -31.13 4.64
CA ASP A 255 -24.15 -32.10 5.73
C ASP A 255 -23.04 -33.14 5.61
N VAL A 256 -22.64 -33.49 4.38
CA VAL A 256 -21.51 -34.39 4.13
C VAL A 256 -20.21 -33.73 4.62
N VAL A 257 -19.94 -32.50 4.17
CA VAL A 257 -18.75 -31.73 4.61
C VAL A 257 -18.76 -31.54 6.12
N ARG A 258 -19.88 -31.11 6.70
CA ARG A 258 -20.00 -30.87 8.15
C ARG A 258 -19.74 -32.13 8.99
N SER A 259 -20.10 -33.31 8.48
CA SER A 259 -19.88 -34.58 9.18
C SER A 259 -18.44 -35.11 9.08
N ALA A 260 -17.72 -34.76 8.01
CA ALA A 260 -16.38 -35.25 7.73
C ALA A 260 -15.28 -34.27 8.17
N ASP A 261 -15.58 -32.98 8.25
CA ASP A 261 -14.60 -31.95 8.59
C ASP A 261 -14.10 -32.07 10.05
N PRO A 262 -12.80 -31.85 10.29
CA PRO A 262 -12.27 -31.73 11.63
C PRO A 262 -12.81 -30.48 12.34
N GLY A 263 -12.68 -30.44 13.67
CA GLY A 263 -12.97 -29.24 14.43
C GLY A 263 -12.08 -28.07 14.03
N LEU A 264 -12.56 -26.82 14.19
CA LEU A 264 -11.77 -25.63 13.84
C LEU A 264 -10.39 -25.61 14.54
N GLN A 265 -10.35 -25.99 15.82
CA GLN A 265 -9.10 -26.04 16.58
C GLN A 265 -8.13 -27.08 15.99
N GLU A 266 -8.63 -28.26 15.63
CA GLU A 266 -7.82 -29.31 15.01
C GLU A 266 -7.26 -28.85 13.65
N ALA A 267 -8.07 -28.17 12.83
CA ALA A 267 -7.61 -27.63 11.56
C ALA A 267 -6.52 -26.56 11.71
N ILE A 268 -6.62 -25.71 12.74
CA ILE A 268 -5.60 -24.67 13.04
C ILE A 268 -4.29 -25.32 13.47
N GLU A 269 -4.34 -26.27 14.41
CA GLU A 269 -3.16 -26.91 14.99
C GLU A 269 -2.48 -27.89 14.02
N ALA A 270 -3.27 -28.64 13.24
CA ALA A 270 -2.77 -29.59 12.24
C ALA A 270 -2.30 -28.91 10.93
N ARG A 271 -2.53 -27.60 10.77
CA ARG A 271 -2.14 -26.87 9.56
C ARG A 271 -0.62 -26.91 9.40
N GLN A 272 -0.18 -27.33 8.21
CA GLN A 272 1.22 -27.36 7.80
C GLN A 272 1.36 -26.82 6.38
N SER A 273 2.53 -26.27 6.07
CA SER A 273 2.91 -25.94 4.69
C SER A 273 3.57 -27.17 4.06
N ILE A 274 2.85 -27.86 3.18
CA ILE A 274 3.30 -29.12 2.60
C ILE A 274 3.77 -28.85 1.16
N ARG A 275 5.04 -29.13 0.89
CA ARG A 275 5.71 -28.90 -0.40
C ARG A 275 6.11 -30.20 -1.10
N THR A 276 5.70 -31.33 -0.55
CA THR A 276 5.85 -32.66 -1.15
C THR A 276 4.47 -33.17 -1.53
N TYR A 277 4.34 -33.77 -2.71
CA TYR A 277 3.05 -34.24 -3.23
C TYR A 277 3.00 -35.76 -3.32
N GLY A 278 1.80 -36.31 -3.25
CA GLY A 278 1.57 -37.73 -3.50
C GLY A 278 1.87 -38.12 -4.95
N GLU A 279 2.07 -39.43 -5.18
CA GLU A 279 2.26 -39.98 -6.52
C GLU A 279 1.04 -39.73 -7.41
N LYS A 280 -0.15 -39.95 -6.85
CA LYS A 280 -1.44 -39.64 -7.51
C LYS A 280 -1.71 -38.14 -7.38
N PRO A 281 -2.09 -37.42 -8.46
CA PRO A 281 -2.44 -36.01 -8.37
C PRO A 281 -3.78 -35.82 -7.64
N ILE A 282 -4.06 -34.57 -7.26
CA ILE A 282 -5.40 -34.15 -6.81
C ILE A 282 -6.45 -34.40 -7.91
N THR A 283 -7.68 -34.76 -7.54
CA THR A 283 -8.79 -34.94 -8.50
C THR A 283 -9.53 -33.64 -8.78
N ALA A 284 -10.19 -33.54 -9.93
CA ALA A 284 -11.05 -32.41 -10.28
C ALA A 284 -12.21 -32.23 -9.29
N GLN A 285 -12.69 -33.33 -8.69
CA GLN A 285 -13.70 -33.31 -7.63
C GLN A 285 -13.15 -32.61 -6.36
N GLN A 286 -11.94 -32.99 -5.92
CA GLN A 286 -11.27 -32.34 -4.78
C GLN A 286 -10.96 -30.87 -5.08
N LEU A 287 -10.51 -30.55 -6.29
CA LEU A 287 -10.26 -29.16 -6.69
C LEU A 287 -11.55 -28.32 -6.68
N GLY A 288 -12.65 -28.88 -7.19
CA GLY A 288 -13.97 -28.24 -7.16
C GLY A 288 -14.45 -27.96 -5.73
N GLU A 289 -14.41 -28.97 -4.86
CA GLU A 289 -14.76 -28.81 -3.44
C GLU A 289 -13.89 -27.75 -2.75
N PHE A 290 -12.57 -27.76 -2.99
CA PHE A 290 -11.64 -26.79 -2.42
C PHE A 290 -12.02 -25.34 -2.81
N LEU A 291 -12.26 -25.08 -4.10
CA LEU A 291 -12.67 -23.77 -4.60
C LEU A 291 -14.06 -23.36 -4.09
N TYR A 292 -14.98 -24.31 -3.94
CA TYR A 292 -16.32 -24.07 -3.41
C TYR A 292 -16.26 -23.60 -1.96
N ARG A 293 -15.46 -24.27 -1.14
CA ARG A 293 -15.30 -24.00 0.30
C ARG A 293 -14.51 -22.72 0.57
N THR A 294 -13.57 -22.35 -0.30
CA THR A 294 -12.67 -21.20 -0.09
C THR A 294 -13.15 -19.89 -0.72
N ALA A 295 -13.69 -19.92 -1.95
CA ALA A 295 -13.78 -18.70 -2.77
C ALA A 295 -15.10 -18.48 -3.53
N ARG A 296 -16.09 -19.39 -3.42
CA ARG A 296 -17.37 -19.26 -4.15
C ARG A 296 -18.12 -17.96 -3.83
N VAL A 297 -19.00 -17.54 -4.73
CA VAL A 297 -20.02 -16.53 -4.44
C VAL A 297 -21.16 -17.21 -3.66
N ARG A 298 -21.40 -16.77 -2.41
CA ARG A 298 -22.57 -17.19 -1.60
C ARG A 298 -23.83 -16.41 -1.94
N GLY A 299 -23.65 -15.22 -2.52
CA GLY A 299 -24.74 -14.35 -2.96
C GLY A 299 -24.20 -13.00 -3.39
N THR A 300 -24.99 -12.29 -4.18
CA THR A 300 -24.76 -10.90 -4.60
C THR A 300 -25.90 -10.02 -4.09
N TYR A 301 -25.64 -8.72 -4.02
CA TYR A 301 -26.66 -7.72 -3.75
C TYR A 301 -26.35 -6.45 -4.55
N GLY A 302 -27.42 -5.80 -5.02
CA GLY A 302 -27.31 -4.57 -5.79
C GLY A 302 -26.81 -3.38 -4.95
N PRO A 303 -26.59 -2.22 -5.59
CA PRO A 303 -26.20 -0.99 -4.92
C PRO A 303 -27.18 -0.59 -3.81
N ARG A 304 -26.64 -0.10 -2.71
CA ARG A 304 -27.36 0.44 -1.53
C ARG A 304 -26.77 1.82 -1.15
N PRO A 305 -27.04 2.88 -1.93
CA PRO A 305 -26.49 4.22 -1.67
C PRO A 305 -26.77 4.75 -0.26
N GLU A 306 -27.94 4.42 0.30
CA GLU A 306 -28.37 4.76 1.65
C GLU A 306 -27.47 4.16 2.75
N ALA A 307 -26.83 3.03 2.47
CA ALA A 307 -25.87 2.36 3.35
C ALA A 307 -24.41 2.74 3.02
N ARG A 308 -24.18 3.80 2.23
CA ARG A 308 -22.85 4.18 1.69
C ARG A 308 -22.20 3.07 0.86
N MET A 309 -23.01 2.29 0.16
CA MET A 309 -22.56 1.25 -0.77
C MET A 309 -23.17 1.46 -2.16
N PRO A 310 -22.82 2.53 -2.89
CA PRO A 310 -23.39 2.83 -4.21
C PRO A 310 -22.86 1.90 -5.34
N TYR A 311 -22.60 0.63 -5.04
CA TYR A 311 -22.00 -0.36 -5.94
C TYR A 311 -22.50 -1.77 -5.58
N GLU A 312 -22.41 -2.72 -6.52
CA GLU A 312 -22.76 -4.12 -6.26
C GLU A 312 -21.75 -4.79 -5.33
N GLY A 313 -22.27 -5.53 -4.34
CA GLY A 313 -21.47 -6.33 -3.42
C GLY A 313 -21.72 -7.83 -3.59
N SER A 314 -20.80 -8.62 -3.04
CA SER A 314 -20.97 -10.07 -2.91
C SER A 314 -20.68 -10.54 -1.49
N SER A 315 -21.06 -11.78 -1.19
CA SER A 315 -20.66 -12.52 0.01
C SER A 315 -19.84 -13.73 -0.41
N ARG A 316 -18.65 -13.94 0.17
CA ARG A 316 -17.80 -15.13 -0.08
C ARG A 316 -17.29 -15.71 1.25
N PRO A 317 -16.67 -16.91 1.28
CA PRO A 317 -16.26 -17.58 2.52
C PRO A 317 -15.15 -16.90 3.34
N TYR A 318 -14.48 -15.88 2.80
CA TYR A 318 -13.43 -15.12 3.47
C TYR A 318 -13.85 -13.65 3.66
N PRO A 319 -13.34 -12.92 4.67
CA PRO A 319 -13.69 -11.51 4.87
C PRO A 319 -13.08 -10.60 3.78
N CYS A 320 -13.77 -9.50 3.46
CA CYS A 320 -13.27 -8.49 2.54
C CYS A 320 -13.75 -7.07 2.93
N GLY A 321 -12.84 -6.11 2.93
CA GLY A 321 -13.02 -4.70 3.21
C GLY A 321 -14.11 -4.06 2.34
N GLY A 322 -15.19 -3.66 3.00
CA GLY A 322 -16.38 -3.09 2.36
C GLY A 322 -16.99 -4.00 1.29
N ALA A 323 -16.87 -5.33 1.46
CA ALA A 323 -17.44 -6.35 0.59
C ALA A 323 -17.10 -6.17 -0.91
N GLY A 324 -15.89 -5.66 -1.20
CA GLY A 324 -15.43 -5.41 -2.56
C GLY A 324 -15.14 -6.70 -3.33
N TYR A 325 -14.56 -7.71 -2.69
CA TYR A 325 -14.16 -8.99 -3.28
C TYR A 325 -13.50 -8.83 -4.65
N GLU A 326 -12.42 -8.06 -4.67
CA GLU A 326 -11.64 -7.73 -5.87
C GLU A 326 -10.78 -8.88 -6.38
N LEU A 327 -10.57 -9.91 -5.55
CA LEU A 327 -9.71 -11.04 -5.88
C LEU A 327 -10.41 -12.00 -6.86
N GLU A 328 -9.66 -12.41 -7.88
CA GLU A 328 -9.99 -13.47 -8.83
C GLU A 328 -8.94 -14.59 -8.72
N LEU A 329 -9.32 -15.82 -9.07
CA LEU A 329 -8.42 -16.98 -8.99
C LEU A 329 -8.16 -17.54 -10.39
N TYR A 330 -6.89 -17.70 -10.71
CA TYR A 330 -6.42 -18.42 -11.90
C TYR A 330 -5.68 -19.67 -11.47
N LEU A 331 -5.92 -20.76 -12.17
CA LEU A 331 -5.36 -22.07 -11.88
C LEU A 331 -4.46 -22.48 -13.03
N THR A 332 -3.17 -22.58 -12.75
CA THR A 332 -2.17 -23.17 -13.64
C THR A 332 -2.06 -24.64 -13.27
N VAL A 333 -2.69 -25.51 -14.05
CA VAL A 333 -2.83 -26.94 -13.80
C VAL A 333 -1.71 -27.70 -14.50
N ARG A 334 -0.84 -28.33 -13.71
CA ARG A 334 0.18 -29.26 -14.21
C ARG A 334 -0.36 -30.69 -14.26
N ARG A 335 -0.90 -31.16 -13.14
CA ARG A 335 -1.49 -32.50 -12.98
C ARG A 335 -2.78 -32.40 -12.18
N CYS A 336 -3.87 -32.94 -12.70
CA CYS A 336 -5.12 -33.11 -11.98
C CYS A 336 -5.91 -34.26 -12.61
N ASP A 337 -6.35 -35.22 -11.82
CA ASP A 337 -7.14 -36.34 -12.35
C ASP A 337 -8.55 -35.86 -12.73
N GLY A 338 -8.96 -36.08 -13.98
CA GLY A 338 -10.21 -35.57 -14.53
C GLY A 338 -10.21 -34.11 -14.97
N LEU A 339 -9.04 -33.46 -15.07
CA LEU A 339 -8.89 -32.11 -15.62
C LEU A 339 -7.60 -32.00 -16.44
N GLU A 340 -7.72 -31.60 -17.70
CA GLU A 340 -6.57 -31.43 -18.58
C GLU A 340 -5.61 -30.33 -18.07
N PRO A 341 -4.32 -30.46 -18.36
CA PRO A 341 -3.37 -29.37 -18.21
C PRO A 341 -3.79 -28.07 -18.90
N GLY A 342 -3.57 -26.95 -18.23
CA GLY A 342 -3.86 -25.64 -18.81
C GLY A 342 -3.93 -24.53 -17.77
N ILE A 343 -4.26 -23.33 -18.23
CA ILE A 343 -4.45 -22.15 -17.38
C ILE A 343 -5.92 -21.77 -17.42
N TYR A 344 -6.56 -21.79 -16.25
CA TYR A 344 -7.99 -21.60 -16.11
C TYR A 344 -8.31 -20.39 -15.24
N HIS A 345 -9.38 -19.67 -15.54
CA HIS A 345 -10.02 -18.74 -14.59
C HIS A 345 -11.11 -19.49 -13.83
N TYR A 346 -11.16 -19.32 -12.51
CA TYR A 346 -12.27 -19.81 -11.69
C TYR A 346 -13.41 -18.79 -11.70
N ASP A 347 -14.46 -19.12 -12.43
CA ASP A 347 -15.71 -18.38 -12.43
C ASP A 347 -16.50 -18.74 -11.16
N ALA A 348 -16.27 -17.95 -10.11
CA ALA A 348 -16.88 -18.15 -8.79
C ALA A 348 -18.40 -17.93 -8.75
N GLY A 349 -18.97 -17.29 -9.78
CA GLY A 349 -20.42 -17.06 -9.90
C GLY A 349 -21.14 -18.34 -10.32
N GLU A 350 -20.64 -19.00 -11.35
CA GLU A 350 -21.21 -20.25 -11.87
C GLU A 350 -20.60 -21.52 -11.25
N HIS A 351 -19.49 -21.37 -10.53
CA HIS A 351 -18.68 -22.45 -10.00
C HIS A 351 -18.17 -23.39 -11.12
N VAL A 352 -17.45 -22.79 -12.07
CA VAL A 352 -16.84 -23.49 -13.22
C VAL A 352 -15.40 -23.04 -13.44
N LEU A 353 -14.60 -23.85 -14.13
CA LEU A 353 -13.30 -23.43 -14.67
C LEU A 353 -13.44 -23.05 -16.14
N ARG A 354 -12.88 -21.91 -16.53
CA ARG A 354 -12.84 -21.45 -17.92
C ARG A 354 -11.41 -21.49 -18.43
N LEU A 355 -11.16 -22.24 -19.50
CA LEU A 355 -9.82 -22.31 -20.09
C LEU A 355 -9.47 -20.95 -20.72
N VAL A 356 -8.42 -20.31 -20.20
CA VAL A 356 -7.93 -19.00 -20.65
C VAL A 356 -6.76 -19.15 -21.62
N ASN A 357 -5.86 -20.08 -21.31
CA ASN A 357 -4.65 -20.30 -22.08
C ASN A 357 -4.23 -21.78 -22.01
N ALA A 358 -3.98 -22.38 -23.18
CA ALA A 358 -3.54 -23.76 -23.32
C ALA A 358 -2.05 -23.86 -23.74
N ASP A 359 -1.35 -22.73 -23.82
CA ASP A 359 0.07 -22.68 -24.17
C ASP A 359 0.93 -23.30 -23.06
N GLU A 360 1.64 -24.37 -23.41
CA GLU A 360 2.53 -25.09 -22.52
C GLU A 360 3.68 -24.21 -22.04
N ALA A 361 4.26 -23.35 -22.88
CA ALA A 361 5.39 -22.51 -22.50
C ALA A 361 4.99 -21.50 -21.41
N ALA A 362 3.83 -20.86 -21.56
CA ALA A 362 3.28 -19.96 -20.55
C ALA A 362 2.99 -20.69 -19.23
N ARG A 363 2.48 -21.92 -19.30
CA ARG A 363 2.23 -22.75 -18.12
C ARG A 363 3.53 -23.10 -17.40
N GLU A 364 4.55 -23.56 -18.12
CA GLU A 364 5.85 -23.92 -17.55
C GLU A 364 6.58 -22.70 -16.95
N GLU A 365 6.48 -21.51 -17.56
CA GLU A 365 7.01 -20.27 -17.00
C GLU A 365 6.45 -20.00 -15.59
N LEU A 366 5.12 -20.06 -15.44
CA LEU A 366 4.46 -19.84 -14.15
C LEU A 366 4.81 -20.93 -13.11
N LEU A 367 4.84 -22.19 -13.53
CA LEU A 367 5.22 -23.31 -12.65
C LEU A 367 6.69 -23.23 -12.22
N SER A 368 7.58 -22.74 -13.09
CA SER A 368 9.00 -22.53 -12.78
C SER A 368 9.17 -21.43 -11.72
N VAL A 369 8.49 -20.29 -11.87
CA VAL A 369 8.49 -19.21 -10.87
C VAL A 369 7.98 -19.72 -9.52
N ALA A 370 6.87 -20.48 -9.52
CA ALA A 370 6.34 -21.08 -8.29
C ALA A 370 7.33 -22.06 -7.65
N THR A 371 8.00 -22.89 -8.46
CA THR A 371 9.02 -23.85 -7.99
C THR A 371 10.19 -23.12 -7.31
N LEU A 372 10.69 -22.04 -7.93
CA LEU A 372 11.74 -21.19 -7.32
C LEU A 372 11.28 -20.57 -6.00
N SER A 373 10.03 -20.12 -5.89
CA SER A 373 9.46 -19.57 -4.65
C SER A 373 9.39 -20.60 -3.51
N THR A 374 9.39 -21.90 -3.84
CA THR A 374 9.50 -22.98 -2.84
C THR A 374 10.94 -23.31 -2.44
N GLY A 375 11.94 -22.58 -2.94
CA GLY A 375 13.36 -22.94 -2.80
C GLY A 375 13.75 -24.14 -3.66
N GLY A 376 13.03 -24.42 -4.75
CA GLY A 376 13.25 -25.56 -5.63
C GLY A 376 12.75 -26.91 -5.07
N GLN A 377 12.00 -26.90 -3.97
CA GLN A 377 11.56 -28.11 -3.27
C GLN A 377 10.39 -28.82 -3.96
N ALA A 378 9.59 -28.10 -4.76
CA ALA A 378 8.32 -28.60 -5.26
C ALA A 378 7.97 -28.08 -6.66
N VAL A 379 7.52 -28.98 -7.53
CA VAL A 379 6.77 -28.59 -8.74
C VAL A 379 5.28 -28.85 -8.46
N PRO A 380 4.44 -27.80 -8.38
CA PRO A 380 3.06 -27.96 -7.92
C PRO A 380 2.18 -28.75 -8.89
N ASP A 381 1.21 -29.49 -8.36
CA ASP A 381 0.16 -30.11 -9.19
C ASP A 381 -0.77 -29.05 -9.76
N VAL A 382 -1.16 -28.09 -8.91
CA VAL A 382 -1.93 -26.90 -9.29
C VAL A 382 -1.33 -25.67 -8.60
N LEU A 383 -1.08 -24.63 -9.37
CA LEU A 383 -0.77 -23.30 -8.86
C LEU A 383 -2.03 -22.43 -8.94
N VAL A 384 -2.47 -21.91 -7.81
CA VAL A 384 -3.54 -20.93 -7.69
C VAL A 384 -2.92 -19.54 -7.61
N THR A 385 -3.10 -18.72 -8.64
CA THR A 385 -2.69 -17.31 -8.65
C THR A 385 -3.90 -16.43 -8.32
N MET A 386 -3.79 -15.64 -7.25
CA MET A 386 -4.76 -14.60 -6.91
C MET A 386 -4.40 -13.33 -7.66
N THR A 387 -5.32 -12.82 -8.47
CA THR A 387 -5.20 -11.49 -9.06
C THR A 387 -6.12 -10.51 -8.35
N SER A 388 -5.86 -9.21 -8.48
CA SER A 388 -6.74 -8.16 -7.96
C SER A 388 -7.27 -7.30 -9.10
N ARG A 389 -8.61 -7.23 -9.24
CA ARG A 389 -9.27 -6.22 -10.08
C ARG A 389 -9.14 -4.86 -9.41
N PHE A 390 -8.02 -4.17 -9.59
CA PHE A 390 -7.60 -3.02 -8.77
C PHE A 390 -8.68 -1.93 -8.66
N GLN A 391 -9.39 -1.65 -9.75
CA GLN A 391 -10.47 -0.67 -9.77
C GLN A 391 -11.54 -0.94 -8.71
N ARG A 392 -11.88 -2.20 -8.40
CA ARG A 392 -12.93 -2.51 -7.39
C ARG A 392 -12.63 -1.94 -6.01
N LEU A 393 -11.35 -1.84 -5.65
CA LEU A 393 -10.96 -1.20 -4.39
C LEU A 393 -10.55 0.25 -4.58
N SER A 394 -9.75 0.59 -5.59
CA SER A 394 -9.27 1.97 -5.78
C SER A 394 -10.37 2.94 -6.19
N TRP A 395 -11.48 2.43 -6.74
CA TRP A 395 -12.68 3.23 -7.02
C TRP A 395 -13.27 3.88 -5.76
N LYS A 396 -13.23 3.17 -4.62
CA LYS A 396 -13.77 3.64 -3.34
C LYS A 396 -12.71 4.06 -2.31
N TYR A 397 -11.55 3.42 -2.30
CA TYR A 397 -10.51 3.62 -1.30
C TYR A 397 -9.39 4.54 -1.80
N GLN A 398 -8.98 5.50 -0.96
CA GLN A 398 -7.77 6.30 -1.17
C GLN A 398 -6.69 5.92 -0.16
N SER A 399 -5.43 5.91 -0.62
CA SER A 399 -4.20 5.64 0.14
C SER A 399 -4.07 4.22 0.74
N ILE A 400 -5.16 3.46 0.83
CA ILE A 400 -5.16 2.13 1.47
C ILE A 400 -5.56 0.98 0.55
N ALA A 401 -5.97 1.25 -0.69
CA ALA A 401 -6.58 0.25 -1.57
C ALA A 401 -5.70 -1.02 -1.70
N TYR A 402 -4.43 -0.86 -2.09
CA TYR A 402 -3.50 -1.98 -2.25
C TYR A 402 -3.13 -2.65 -0.91
N ALA A 403 -2.93 -1.87 0.16
CA ALA A 403 -2.67 -2.41 1.49
C ALA A 403 -3.84 -3.26 2.03
N VAL A 404 -5.07 -2.93 1.63
CA VAL A 404 -6.26 -3.70 1.93
C VAL A 404 -6.35 -4.96 1.05
N THR A 405 -6.01 -4.88 -0.23
CA THR A 405 -5.87 -6.05 -1.12
C THR A 405 -4.94 -7.12 -0.52
N LEU A 406 -3.75 -6.73 -0.04
CA LEU A 406 -2.81 -7.68 0.56
C LEU A 406 -3.35 -8.36 1.83
N LYS A 407 -4.17 -7.64 2.62
CA LYS A 407 -4.87 -8.23 3.77
C LYS A 407 -5.94 -9.23 3.34
N HIS A 408 -6.62 -8.98 2.23
CA HIS A 408 -7.58 -9.94 1.65
C HIS A 408 -6.87 -11.18 1.13
N ALA A 409 -5.73 -11.03 0.45
CA ALA A 409 -4.91 -12.15 0.02
C ALA A 409 -4.46 -13.00 1.22
N GLY A 410 -4.00 -12.36 2.30
CA GLY A 410 -3.68 -13.05 3.56
C GLY A 410 -4.86 -13.77 4.21
N ALA A 411 -6.05 -13.15 4.20
CA ALA A 411 -7.27 -13.79 4.69
C ALA A 411 -7.63 -15.03 3.86
N LEU A 412 -7.54 -14.91 2.53
CA LEU A 412 -7.81 -16.02 1.62
C LEU A 412 -6.74 -17.12 1.72
N TYR A 413 -5.47 -16.78 1.90
CA TYR A 413 -4.41 -17.76 2.18
C TYR A 413 -4.75 -18.61 3.41
N GLN A 414 -5.15 -17.99 4.52
CA GLN A 414 -5.50 -18.75 5.71
C GLN A 414 -6.75 -19.60 5.49
N THR A 415 -7.75 -19.09 4.77
CA THR A 415 -8.92 -19.90 4.38
C THR A 415 -8.50 -21.12 3.54
N MET A 416 -7.63 -20.93 2.54
CA MET A 416 -7.09 -22.01 1.71
C MET A 416 -6.29 -23.03 2.53
N TYR A 417 -5.45 -22.58 3.46
CA TYR A 417 -4.69 -23.46 4.34
C TYR A 417 -5.58 -24.34 5.22
N LEU A 418 -6.61 -23.76 5.85
CA LEU A 418 -7.51 -24.51 6.73
C LEU A 418 -8.37 -25.49 5.95
N VAL A 419 -8.90 -25.09 4.79
CA VAL A 419 -9.67 -25.99 3.92
C VAL A 419 -8.79 -27.10 3.35
N ALA A 420 -7.58 -26.80 2.88
CA ALA A 420 -6.63 -27.82 2.43
C ALA A 420 -6.30 -28.82 3.55
N THR A 421 -6.10 -28.33 4.78
CA THR A 421 -5.84 -29.18 5.96
C THR A 421 -7.02 -30.09 6.25
N ALA A 422 -8.24 -29.54 6.28
CA ALA A 422 -9.47 -30.29 6.51
C ALA A 422 -9.74 -31.36 5.43
N MET A 423 -9.40 -31.06 4.17
CA MET A 423 -9.53 -31.98 3.04
C MET A 423 -8.38 -32.98 2.93
N GLY A 424 -7.38 -32.91 3.81
CA GLY A 424 -6.20 -33.77 3.72
C GLY A 424 -5.30 -33.47 2.52
N LEU A 425 -5.32 -32.26 1.96
CA LEU A 425 -4.50 -31.85 0.81
C LEU A 425 -3.15 -31.26 1.25
N ALA A 426 -2.22 -31.19 0.29
CA ALA A 426 -0.95 -30.47 0.44
C ALA A 426 -1.12 -29.04 -0.09
N GLY A 427 -1.14 -28.07 0.83
CA GLY A 427 -1.27 -26.64 0.50
C GLY A 427 -0.08 -25.83 1.01
N CYS A 428 0.34 -24.83 0.24
CA CYS A 428 1.32 -23.84 0.67
C CYS A 428 1.13 -22.50 -0.05
N GLY A 429 0.98 -21.41 0.70
CA GLY A 429 1.12 -20.05 0.17
C GLY A 429 2.57 -19.76 -0.22
N LEU A 430 2.77 -19.01 -1.28
CA LEU A 430 4.07 -18.58 -1.78
C LEU A 430 4.29 -17.10 -1.45
N GLY A 431 5.56 -16.75 -1.22
CA GLY A 431 5.96 -15.39 -0.86
C GLY A 431 6.29 -14.50 -2.06
N SER A 432 6.38 -15.08 -3.26
CA SER A 432 6.75 -14.37 -4.48
C SER A 432 6.04 -14.97 -5.70
N GLY A 433 5.92 -14.13 -6.73
CA GLY A 433 5.37 -14.46 -8.04
C GLY A 433 5.88 -13.46 -9.08
N ASP A 434 5.54 -13.68 -10.35
CA ASP A 434 5.84 -12.77 -11.45
C ASP A 434 4.53 -12.24 -12.02
N ALA A 435 4.24 -10.97 -11.72
CA ALA A 435 3.00 -10.31 -12.12
C ALA A 435 2.94 -10.05 -13.63
N ASP A 436 4.08 -9.82 -14.28
CA ASP A 436 4.15 -9.61 -15.72
C ASP A 436 3.96 -10.94 -16.47
N ALA A 437 4.61 -12.02 -16.03
CA ALA A 437 4.40 -13.36 -16.57
C ALA A 437 2.94 -13.80 -16.40
N SER A 438 2.38 -13.59 -15.21
CA SER A 438 0.97 -13.89 -14.93
C SER A 438 0.03 -13.08 -15.81
N ALA A 439 0.24 -11.76 -15.94
CA ALA A 439 -0.60 -10.91 -16.78
C ALA A 439 -0.56 -11.36 -18.26
N ARG A 440 0.63 -11.68 -18.80
CA ARG A 440 0.77 -12.23 -20.17
C ARG A 440 0.02 -13.56 -20.30
N ALA A 441 0.30 -14.51 -19.41
CA ALA A 441 -0.25 -15.85 -19.47
C ALA A 441 -1.78 -15.87 -19.32
N PHE A 442 -2.34 -14.96 -18.51
CA PHE A 442 -3.77 -14.83 -18.26
C PHE A 442 -4.48 -13.89 -19.23
N LYS A 443 -3.75 -13.29 -20.19
CA LYS A 443 -4.26 -12.31 -21.17
C LYS A 443 -4.91 -11.10 -20.50
N LEU A 444 -4.26 -10.58 -19.46
CA LEU A 444 -4.72 -9.45 -18.66
C LEU A 444 -3.94 -8.18 -18.99
N ASP A 445 -4.58 -7.05 -18.70
CA ASP A 445 -3.91 -5.75 -18.63
C ASP A 445 -3.36 -5.58 -17.21
N TYR A 446 -2.03 -5.44 -17.12
CA TYR A 446 -1.30 -5.33 -15.86
C TYR A 446 -1.85 -4.24 -14.91
N LEU A 447 -2.28 -3.10 -15.45
CA LEU A 447 -2.78 -1.97 -14.67
C LEU A 447 -4.23 -2.15 -14.22
N ARG A 448 -4.99 -3.05 -14.88
CA ARG A 448 -6.39 -3.33 -14.54
C ARG A 448 -6.52 -4.50 -13.56
N GLU A 449 -5.76 -5.57 -13.81
CA GLU A 449 -5.80 -6.80 -13.03
C GLU A 449 -4.45 -7.53 -13.10
N SER A 450 -3.77 -7.64 -11.96
CA SER A 450 -2.47 -8.35 -11.83
C SER A 450 -2.42 -9.26 -10.62
N SER A 451 -1.46 -10.19 -10.61
CA SER A 451 -1.25 -11.10 -9.48
C SER A 451 -0.82 -10.34 -8.22
N VAL A 452 -1.31 -10.81 -7.07
CA VAL A 452 -1.04 -10.25 -5.73
C VAL A 452 -0.77 -11.35 -4.69
N GLY A 453 -0.70 -12.60 -5.13
CA GLY A 453 -0.39 -13.76 -4.30
C GLY A 453 -0.59 -15.08 -5.04
N GLU A 454 0.07 -16.12 -4.56
CA GLU A 454 0.19 -17.43 -5.18
C GLU A 454 0.09 -18.53 -4.12
N PHE A 455 -0.65 -19.59 -4.40
CA PHE A 455 -0.84 -20.73 -3.50
C PHE A 455 -0.70 -22.03 -4.30
N ILE A 456 0.19 -22.91 -3.87
CA ILE A 456 0.35 -24.24 -4.47
C ILE A 456 -0.54 -25.25 -3.76
N LEU A 457 -1.15 -26.13 -4.55
CA LEU A 457 -2.06 -27.17 -4.09
C LEU A 457 -1.73 -28.49 -4.78
N GLY A 458 -1.81 -29.59 -4.03
CA GLY A 458 -1.69 -30.93 -4.57
C GLY A 458 -2.20 -32.00 -3.60
N SER A 459 -2.04 -33.26 -4.00
CA SER A 459 -2.31 -34.39 -3.11
C SER A 459 -1.32 -34.43 -1.95
N ALA A 460 -1.79 -34.77 -0.74
CA ALA A 460 -0.87 -35.00 0.36
C ALA A 460 -0.04 -36.29 0.12
N PRO A 461 1.21 -36.31 0.59
CA PRO A 461 2.01 -37.53 0.58
C PRO A 461 1.42 -38.57 1.56
N ALA A 462 1.76 -39.84 1.36
CA ALA A 462 1.30 -40.93 2.23
C ALA A 462 1.74 -40.72 3.70
N GLU A 463 2.94 -40.19 3.90
CA GLU A 463 3.44 -39.76 5.21
C GLU A 463 3.59 -38.24 5.21
N LEU A 464 2.87 -37.57 6.11
CA LEU A 464 3.00 -36.13 6.30
C LEU A 464 4.39 -35.80 6.87
N PRO A 465 4.99 -34.67 6.46
CA PRO A 465 6.23 -34.20 7.06
C PRO A 465 6.09 -34.12 8.58
N ALA A 466 7.13 -34.57 9.29
CA ALA A 466 7.20 -34.37 10.72
C ALA A 466 7.03 -32.87 11.03
N PRO A 467 6.28 -32.52 12.09
CA PRO A 467 6.20 -31.13 12.48
C PRO A 467 7.60 -30.62 12.82
N VAL A 468 7.90 -29.37 12.46
CA VAL A 468 9.18 -28.71 12.75
C VAL A 468 9.45 -28.66 14.26
N SER A 469 8.39 -28.83 15.06
CA SER A 469 8.36 -28.88 16.51
C SER A 469 8.64 -30.24 17.16
N GLY A 470 8.99 -31.27 16.38
CA GLY A 470 9.22 -32.62 16.89
C GLY A 470 10.56 -32.80 17.61
N ASP A 471 10.61 -33.74 18.55
CA ASP A 471 11.85 -34.18 19.20
C ASP A 471 12.89 -34.62 18.14
N GLY A 472 14.08 -34.02 18.18
CA GLY A 472 15.19 -34.31 17.25
C GLY A 472 15.47 -33.24 16.18
N ALA A 473 14.66 -32.17 16.09
CA ALA A 473 15.06 -30.98 15.35
C ALA A 473 16.19 -30.25 16.10
N LEU A 474 17.33 -30.00 15.44
CA LEU A 474 18.61 -29.62 16.05
C LEU A 474 18.55 -28.40 17.00
N ASP A 475 17.54 -27.53 16.87
CA ASP A 475 17.38 -26.32 17.67
C ASP A 475 15.92 -26.06 18.12
N TRP A 476 15.04 -27.07 18.14
CA TRP A 476 13.66 -26.86 18.61
C TRP A 476 13.61 -26.53 20.10
N ARG A 477 12.95 -25.42 20.45
CA ARG A 477 12.64 -25.02 21.82
C ARG A 477 11.14 -24.95 21.98
N ALA A 478 10.58 -25.76 22.88
CA ALA A 478 9.15 -25.75 23.17
C ALA A 478 8.70 -24.36 23.65
N GLY A 479 7.65 -23.83 23.01
CA GLY A 479 6.91 -22.65 23.46
C GLY A 479 5.76 -23.05 24.39
N ASN A 480 4.65 -22.31 24.31
CA ASN A 480 3.42 -22.67 25.01
C ASN A 480 2.78 -23.91 24.36
N ASP A 481 2.27 -24.82 25.20
CA ASP A 481 1.42 -25.95 24.79
C ASP A 481 1.96 -26.79 23.61
N PRO A 482 3.21 -27.29 23.68
CA PRO A 482 3.87 -27.96 22.54
C PRO A 482 3.16 -29.23 22.04
N GLY A 483 2.23 -29.79 22.81
CA GLY A 483 1.49 -31.02 22.48
C GLY A 483 0.30 -30.84 21.54
N TRP A 484 -0.29 -29.63 21.42
CA TRP A 484 -1.54 -29.44 20.69
C TRP A 484 -1.45 -29.82 19.21
N GLN A 485 -0.34 -29.46 18.55
CA GLN A 485 -0.12 -29.84 17.16
C GLN A 485 0.00 -31.36 16.98
N ALA A 486 0.67 -32.06 17.90
CA ALA A 486 0.81 -33.51 17.82
C ALA A 486 -0.55 -34.21 18.01
N GLU A 487 -1.36 -33.74 18.94
CA GLU A 487 -2.73 -34.24 19.16
C GLU A 487 -3.62 -34.03 17.93
N ALA A 488 -3.60 -32.83 17.33
CA ALA A 488 -4.38 -32.54 16.14
C ALA A 488 -3.95 -33.37 14.91
N LEU A 489 -2.64 -33.58 14.72
CA LEU A 489 -2.12 -34.44 13.66
C LEU A 489 -2.49 -35.91 13.86
N ALA A 490 -2.64 -36.37 15.11
CA ALA A 490 -3.07 -37.73 15.42
C ALA A 490 -4.55 -37.96 15.05
N VAL A 491 -5.41 -36.95 15.16
CA VAL A 491 -6.81 -37.01 14.70
C VAL A 491 -6.86 -37.11 13.17
N ARG A 492 -6.06 -36.31 12.45
CA ARG A 492 -6.01 -36.31 10.98
C ARG A 492 -5.56 -37.64 10.36
N ARG A 493 -4.80 -38.46 11.09
CA ARG A 493 -4.30 -39.77 10.63
C ARG A 493 -5.33 -40.91 10.79
N ARG A 494 -6.41 -40.67 11.54
CA ARG A 494 -7.53 -41.61 11.72
C ARG A 494 -8.60 -41.32 10.68
#